data_AF-A0A1G1M2X6-F1
#
_entry.id   AF-A0A1G1M2X6-F1
#
_cell.length_a   1.000
_cell.length_b   1.000
_cell.length_c   1.000
_cell.angle_alpha   90.00
_cell.angle_beta   90.00
_cell.angle_gamma   90.00
#
_symmetry.space_group_name_H-M   'P 1'
#
loop_
_entity.id
_entity.type
_entity.pdbx_description
1 polymer ?
#
loop_
_entity_poly.entity_id
_entity_poly.type
_entity_poly.pdbx_seq_one_letter_code
_entity_poly.pdbx_strand_id
1 'polypeptide(L)'
;MLTLNGEAVKDGKTGLVWEQAPDRDFDVWSASVARCATKTVGGQKTWRAPTKDELATLIDPDRNDPSLPEGHPFSNIRSDIFWSSTPHASDDILAYYVSFFTGKVISDQKSQTRRMWCVLGKK
;
A
#
# COMPACT_ATOMS: atom_id res chain seq x y z
N MET A 1 -4.19 15.92 2.02
CA MET A 1 -2.89 15.20 1.99
C MET A 1 -1.82 16.18 1.52
N LEU A 2 -0.58 16.08 2.00
CA LEU A 2 0.53 16.95 1.59
C LEU A 2 1.54 16.17 0.75
N THR A 3 1.89 16.68 -0.43
CA THR A 3 2.91 16.05 -1.29
C THR A 3 4.31 16.51 -0.87
N LEU A 4 5.20 15.57 -0.60
CA LEU A 4 6.62 15.81 -0.30
C LEU A 4 7.41 15.61 -1.60
N ASN A 5 7.85 16.71 -2.21
CA ASN A 5 8.68 16.76 -3.42
C ASN A 5 8.15 16.01 -4.66
N GLY A 6 6.87 15.64 -4.70
CA GLY A 6 6.33 14.82 -5.79
C GLY A 6 6.75 13.34 -5.72
N GLU A 7 7.15 12.87 -4.54
CA GLU A 7 7.63 11.50 -4.36
C GLU A 7 6.86 10.76 -3.26
N ALA A 8 6.41 11.49 -2.23
CA ALA A 8 5.62 10.94 -1.14
C ALA A 8 4.41 11.81 -0.81
N VAL A 9 3.43 11.22 -0.14
CA VAL A 9 2.15 11.84 0.21
C VAL A 9 1.87 11.59 1.68
N LYS A 10 1.74 12.66 2.47
CA LYS A 10 1.29 12.58 3.86
C LYS A 10 -0.24 12.52 3.92
N ASP A 11 -0.75 11.42 4.44
CA ASP A 11 -2.15 11.28 4.81
C ASP A 11 -2.46 12.24 5.97
N GLY A 12 -3.46 13.10 5.76
CA GLY A 12 -3.91 14.06 6.77
C GLY A 12 -4.73 13.42 7.89
N LYS A 13 -5.33 12.25 7.64
CA LYS A 13 -6.16 11.54 8.64
C LYS A 13 -5.29 10.77 9.63
N THR A 14 -4.33 9.99 9.14
CA THR A 14 -3.49 9.13 9.99
C THR A 14 -2.11 9.73 10.30
N GLY A 15 -1.69 10.73 9.55
CA GLY A 15 -0.32 11.27 9.61
C GLY A 15 0.74 10.38 8.95
N LEU A 16 0.35 9.23 8.39
CA LEU A 16 1.24 8.33 7.65
C LEU A 16 1.73 8.98 6.37
N VAL A 17 2.93 8.61 5.93
CA VAL A 17 3.49 9.08 4.66
C VAL A 17 3.60 7.89 3.72
N TRP A 18 2.94 7.99 2.58
CA TRP A 18 2.83 6.97 1.56
C TRP A 18 3.64 7.36 0.34
N GLU A 19 4.00 6.40 -0.50
CA GLU A 19 4.55 6.72 -1.82
C GLU A 19 3.50 7.44 -2.66
N GLN A 20 3.88 8.48 -3.41
CA GLN A 20 2.94 9.12 -4.31
C GLN A 20 2.54 8.18 -5.47
N ALA A 21 3.49 7.38 -5.93
CA ALA A 21 3.31 6.37 -6.96
C ALA A 21 3.77 5.00 -6.41
N PRO A 22 2.85 4.08 -6.10
CA PRO A 22 3.26 2.72 -5.73
C PRO A 22 3.95 2.02 -6.90
N ASP A 23 4.80 1.04 -6.57
CA ASP A 23 5.55 0.25 -7.55
C ASP A 23 4.65 -0.33 -8.62
N ARG A 24 5.17 -0.41 -9.85
CA ARG A 24 4.53 -1.09 -10.97
C ARG A 24 4.78 -2.60 -10.98
N ASP A 25 5.72 -3.06 -10.16
CA ASP A 25 6.14 -4.44 -10.12
C ASP A 25 5.16 -5.32 -9.34
N PHE A 26 4.96 -6.53 -9.86
CA PHE A 26 4.12 -7.55 -9.25
C PHE A 26 5.03 -8.64 -8.70
N ASP A 27 4.98 -8.86 -7.39
CA ASP A 27 5.85 -9.82 -6.73
C ASP A 27 5.13 -10.64 -5.68
N VAL A 28 5.76 -11.77 -5.35
CA VAL A 28 5.36 -12.59 -4.21
C VAL A 28 5.43 -11.77 -2.92
N TRP A 29 4.65 -12.17 -1.93
CA TRP A 29 4.45 -11.41 -0.71
C TRP A 29 5.78 -11.06 0.01
N SER A 30 6.67 -12.04 0.16
CA SER A 30 7.96 -11.84 0.85
C SER A 30 8.88 -10.85 0.13
N ALA A 31 8.99 -10.97 -1.20
CA ALA A 31 9.80 -10.08 -2.02
C ALA A 31 9.21 -8.66 -2.03
N SER A 32 7.89 -8.54 -2.12
CA SER A 32 7.18 -7.26 -2.03
C SER A 32 7.41 -6.56 -0.69
N VAL A 33 7.37 -7.30 0.42
CA VAL A 33 7.65 -6.75 1.76
C VAL A 33 9.10 -6.28 1.86
N ALA A 34 10.05 -7.11 1.40
CA ALA A 34 11.46 -6.79 1.43
C ALA A 34 11.81 -5.57 0.56
N ARG A 35 11.16 -5.41 -0.59
CA ARG A 35 11.38 -4.27 -1.50
C ARG A 35 11.10 -2.96 -0.81
N CYS A 36 10.03 -2.86 -0.02
CA CYS A 36 9.75 -1.61 0.68
C CYS A 36 10.91 -1.19 1.59
N ALA A 37 11.63 -2.12 2.21
CA ALA A 37 12.78 -1.80 3.06
C ALA A 37 14.03 -1.33 2.29
N THR A 38 14.13 -1.62 0.99
CA THR A 38 15.27 -1.20 0.16
C THR A 38 15.02 0.14 -0.55
N LYS A 39 13.79 0.66 -0.47
CA LYS A 39 13.42 1.89 -1.16
C LYS A 39 14.07 3.13 -0.55
N THR A 40 14.50 4.02 -1.46
CA THR A 40 14.89 5.39 -1.13
C THR A 40 14.05 6.32 -1.98
N VAL A 41 13.04 6.94 -1.37
CA VAL A 41 12.07 7.83 -2.04
C VAL A 41 11.99 9.12 -1.24
N GLY A 42 12.10 10.29 -1.90
CA GLY A 42 12.05 11.58 -1.20
C GLY A 42 13.20 11.80 -0.20
N GLY A 43 14.35 11.15 -0.41
CA GLY A 43 15.49 11.15 0.52
C GLY A 43 15.28 10.33 1.80
N GLN A 44 14.13 9.67 1.95
CA GLN A 44 13.82 8.79 3.07
C GLN A 44 14.16 7.35 2.73
N LYS A 45 14.79 6.64 3.68
CA LYS A 45 15.21 5.23 3.54
C LYS A 45 14.45 4.27 4.44
N THR A 46 13.58 4.77 5.31
CA THR A 46 12.88 3.96 6.33
C THR A 46 11.54 3.48 5.83
N TRP A 47 11.42 3.17 4.54
CA TRP A 47 10.19 2.64 3.96
C TRP A 47 9.94 1.21 4.44
N ARG A 48 8.67 0.84 4.59
CA ARG A 48 8.25 -0.51 4.98
C ARG A 48 6.94 -0.87 4.30
N ALA A 49 6.62 -2.15 4.32
CA ALA A 49 5.31 -2.61 3.90
C ALA A 49 4.23 -2.17 4.93
N PRO A 50 3.08 -1.68 4.46
CA PRO A 50 1.98 -1.24 5.33
C PRO A 50 1.22 -2.43 5.89
N THR A 51 0.57 -2.26 7.04
CA THR A 51 -0.38 -3.27 7.53
C THR A 51 -1.69 -3.21 6.74
N LYS A 52 -2.50 -4.26 6.85
CA LYS A 52 -3.83 -4.30 6.21
C LYS A 52 -4.71 -3.14 6.67
N ASP A 53 -4.60 -2.76 7.95
CA ASP A 53 -5.40 -1.69 8.55
C ASP A 53 -4.92 -0.32 8.05
N GLU A 54 -3.61 -0.13 7.89
CA GLU A 54 -3.06 1.10 7.30
C GLU A 54 -3.53 1.28 5.85
N LEU A 55 -3.48 0.23 5.02
CA LEU A 55 -4.01 0.31 3.65
C LEU A 55 -5.51 0.58 3.62
N ALA A 56 -6.27 -0.05 4.52
CA ALA A 56 -7.71 0.16 4.62
C ALA A 56 -8.06 1.62 4.96
N THR A 57 -7.19 2.36 5.66
CA THR A 57 -7.42 3.80 5.95
C THR A 57 -7.41 4.69 4.71
N LEU A 58 -6.78 4.25 3.62
CA LEU A 58 -6.78 4.97 2.35
C LEU A 58 -8.10 4.79 1.59
N ILE A 59 -8.86 3.74 1.91
CA ILE A 59 -10.08 3.40 1.19
C ILE A 59 -11.17 4.43 1.48
N ASP A 60 -11.76 4.95 0.41
CA ASP A 60 -13.01 5.70 0.45
C ASP A 60 -14.16 4.77 0.06
N PRO A 61 -15.06 4.40 0.99
CA PRO A 61 -16.14 3.45 0.73
C PRO A 61 -17.21 3.99 -0.22
N ASP A 62 -17.29 5.30 -0.41
CA ASP A 62 -18.26 5.94 -1.32
C ASP A 62 -17.79 5.92 -2.78
N ARG A 63 -16.58 5.41 -3.04
CA ARG A 63 -15.94 5.41 -4.35
C ARG A 63 -15.48 4.00 -4.73
N ASN A 64 -15.53 3.73 -6.03
CA ASN A 64 -15.02 2.49 -6.60
C ASN A 64 -14.16 2.85 -7.82
N ASP A 65 -13.10 2.08 -8.05
CA ASP A 65 -12.18 2.18 -9.20
C ASP A 65 -11.54 3.58 -9.47
N PRO A 66 -10.52 4.00 -8.70
CA PRO A 66 -10.06 3.44 -7.43
C PRO A 66 -10.98 3.86 -6.28
N SER A 67 -11.04 3.03 -5.24
CA SER A 67 -11.70 3.33 -3.96
C SER A 67 -10.86 4.31 -3.13
N LEU A 68 -10.48 5.44 -3.72
CA LEU A 68 -9.67 6.50 -3.11
C LEU A 68 -10.44 7.82 -3.14
N PRO A 69 -10.22 8.73 -2.16
CA PRO A 69 -10.89 10.03 -2.10
C PRO A 69 -10.69 10.87 -3.37
N GLU A 70 -11.69 11.69 -3.72
CA GLU A 70 -11.57 12.61 -4.85
C GLU A 70 -10.39 13.57 -4.70
N GLY A 71 -9.67 13.81 -5.79
CA GLY A 71 -8.53 14.72 -5.77
C GLY A 71 -7.34 14.20 -4.95
N HIS A 72 -7.26 12.89 -4.70
CA HIS A 72 -6.09 12.31 -4.06
C HIS A 72 -4.81 12.65 -4.85
N PRO A 73 -3.69 12.96 -4.18
CA PRO A 73 -2.44 13.29 -4.86
C PRO A 73 -1.69 12.05 -5.39
N PHE A 74 -2.21 10.85 -5.15
CA PHE A 74 -1.61 9.60 -5.62
C PHE A 74 -1.71 9.45 -7.13
N SER A 75 -0.72 8.79 -7.72
CA SER A 75 -0.65 8.50 -9.14
C SER A 75 -0.37 7.02 -9.35
N ASN A 76 -0.69 6.48 -10.53
CA ASN A 76 -0.44 5.07 -10.87
C ASN A 76 -1.27 4.06 -10.03
N ILE A 77 -2.51 4.46 -9.69
CA ILE A 77 -3.47 3.66 -8.91
C ILE A 77 -4.81 3.70 -9.64
N ARG A 78 -5.27 2.56 -10.14
CA ARG A 78 -6.60 2.38 -10.71
C ARG A 78 -7.29 1.22 -9.99
N SER A 79 -7.57 0.14 -10.69
CA SER A 79 -8.20 -1.08 -10.20
C SER A 79 -7.18 -2.08 -9.65
N ASP A 80 -6.20 -1.59 -8.88
CA ASP A 80 -5.10 -2.42 -8.42
C ASP A 80 -5.40 -3.13 -7.09
N ILE A 81 -4.62 -4.18 -6.84
CA ILE A 81 -4.62 -4.94 -5.60
C ILE A 81 -3.24 -4.79 -4.97
N PHE A 82 -3.20 -4.39 -3.70
CA PHE A 82 -1.95 -4.20 -2.97
C PHE A 82 -1.82 -5.18 -1.81
N TRP A 83 -0.71 -5.91 -1.78
CA TRP A 83 -0.31 -6.69 -0.62
C TRP A 83 -0.21 -5.81 0.62
N SER A 84 -0.41 -6.41 1.79
CA SER A 84 -0.08 -5.83 3.09
C SER A 84 1.01 -6.67 3.78
N SER A 85 1.70 -6.12 4.76
CA SER A 85 2.64 -6.84 5.62
C SER A 85 1.96 -7.78 6.64
N THR A 86 0.63 -7.86 6.63
CA THR A 86 -0.12 -8.65 7.61
C THR A 86 -0.33 -10.08 7.11
N PRO A 87 0.29 -11.10 7.74
CA PRO A 87 0.03 -12.50 7.41
C PRO A 87 -1.38 -12.90 7.87
N HIS A 88 -1.91 -13.97 7.29
CA HIS A 88 -3.19 -14.54 7.75
C HIS A 88 -3.01 -15.22 9.11
N ALA A 89 -3.97 -15.03 10.02
CA ALA A 89 -3.82 -15.41 11.43
C ALA A 89 -3.74 -16.93 11.67
N SER A 90 -4.36 -17.73 10.78
CA SER A 90 -4.48 -19.18 10.95
C SER A 90 -3.84 -19.99 9.82
N ASP A 91 -3.35 -19.32 8.78
CA ASP A 91 -2.78 -20.01 7.62
C ASP A 91 -1.51 -19.29 7.15
N ASP A 92 -0.37 -19.93 7.37
CA ASP A 92 0.94 -19.37 7.05
C ASP A 92 1.21 -19.23 5.55
N ILE A 93 0.43 -19.90 4.69
CA ILE A 93 0.59 -19.74 3.24
C ILE A 93 -0.15 -18.49 2.74
N LEU A 94 -1.02 -17.90 3.55
CA LEU A 94 -1.85 -16.76 3.17
C LEU A 94 -1.34 -15.44 3.78
N ALA A 95 -1.57 -14.34 3.07
CA ALA A 95 -1.40 -12.99 3.58
C ALA A 95 -2.60 -12.12 3.20
N TYR A 96 -2.79 -10.98 3.86
CA TYR A 96 -3.85 -10.03 3.52
C TYR A 96 -3.39 -9.05 2.46
N TYR A 97 -4.30 -8.69 1.57
CA TYR A 97 -4.18 -7.63 0.59
C TYR A 97 -5.43 -6.73 0.63
N VAL A 98 -5.33 -5.54 0.06
CA VAL A 98 -6.47 -4.62 -0.11
C VAL A 98 -6.74 -4.40 -1.58
N SER A 99 -7.98 -4.63 -1.99
CA SER A 99 -8.47 -4.35 -3.35
C SER A 99 -8.93 -2.91 -3.43
N PHE A 100 -8.31 -2.10 -4.29
CA PHE A 100 -8.75 -0.73 -4.56
C PHE A 100 -9.86 -0.69 -5.61
N PHE A 101 -10.20 -1.82 -6.22
CA PHE A 101 -11.39 -1.95 -7.05
C PHE A 101 -12.67 -2.00 -6.20
N THR A 102 -12.65 -2.75 -5.09
CA THR A 102 -13.84 -2.97 -4.23
C THR A 102 -13.74 -2.35 -2.83
N GLY A 103 -12.59 -1.79 -2.47
CA GLY A 103 -12.31 -1.28 -1.12
C GLY A 103 -12.22 -2.36 -0.04
N LYS A 104 -12.02 -3.64 -0.38
CA LYS A 104 -12.09 -4.77 0.57
C LYS A 104 -10.72 -5.31 0.94
N VAL A 105 -10.60 -5.74 2.19
CA VAL A 105 -9.46 -6.51 2.71
C VAL A 105 -9.75 -8.01 2.51
N ILE A 106 -8.89 -8.70 1.79
CA ILE A 106 -9.03 -10.13 1.42
C ILE A 106 -7.69 -10.82 1.65
N SER A 107 -7.66 -12.15 1.81
CA SER A 107 -6.43 -12.93 1.85
C SER A 107 -6.19 -13.74 0.58
N ASP A 108 -4.92 -13.93 0.21
CA ASP A 108 -4.49 -14.78 -0.89
C ASP A 108 -3.20 -15.53 -0.53
N GLN A 109 -2.81 -16.50 -1.35
CA GLN A 109 -1.55 -17.21 -1.19
C GLN A 109 -0.35 -16.28 -1.38
N LYS A 110 0.62 -16.34 -0.47
CA LYS A 110 1.87 -15.57 -0.51
C LYS A 110 2.70 -15.80 -1.78
N SER A 111 2.45 -16.91 -2.49
CA SER A 111 3.04 -17.26 -3.79
C SER A 111 2.45 -16.48 -4.97
N GLN A 112 1.30 -15.82 -4.79
CA GLN A 112 0.70 -14.97 -5.82
C GLN A 112 1.44 -13.64 -5.92
N THR A 113 1.48 -13.10 -7.13
CA THR A 113 2.09 -11.80 -7.39
C THR A 113 1.05 -10.69 -7.29
N ARG A 114 1.34 -9.67 -6.48
CA ARG A 114 0.55 -8.44 -6.37
C ARG A 114 1.50 -7.26 -6.22
N ARG A 115 0.96 -6.06 -6.38
CA ARG A 115 1.72 -4.83 -6.14
C ARG A 115 1.80 -4.58 -4.64
N MET A 116 2.71 -3.72 -4.22
CA MET A 116 2.84 -3.28 -2.83
C MET A 116 2.96 -1.77 -2.80
N TRP A 117 2.29 -1.15 -1.84
CA TRP A 117 2.33 0.29 -1.67
C TRP A 117 3.04 0.63 -0.38
N CYS A 118 4.29 1.07 -0.47
CA CYS A 118 5.10 1.25 0.72
C CYS A 118 4.66 2.49 1.53
N VAL A 119 4.84 2.39 2.85
CA VAL A 119 4.60 3.47 3.80
C VAL A 119 5.89 3.78 4.54
N LEU A 120 6.11 5.04 4.86
CA LEU A 120 7.26 5.49 5.62
C LEU A 120 7.13 4.99 7.07
N GLY A 121 8.15 4.28 7.52
CA GLY A 121 8.29 3.86 8.91
C GLY A 121 8.46 5.07 9.84
N LYS A 122 7.79 5.02 10.99
CA LYS A 122 8.00 5.99 12.08
C LYS A 122 9.39 5.76 12.67
N LYS A 123 10.14 6.85 12.87
CA LYS A 123 11.35 6.85 13.71
C LYS A 123 10.98 6.77 15.18
#